data_AF-A0A8J8JEC0-F1
#
_entry.id   AF-A0A8J8JEC0-F1
#
_cell.length_a   1.000
_cell.length_b   1.000
_cell.length_c   1.000
_cell.angle_alpha   90.00
_cell.angle_beta   90.00
_cell.angle_gamma   90.00
#
_symmetry.space_group_name_H-M   'P 1'
#
loop_
_entity.id
_entity.type
_entity.pdbx_description
1 polymer ?
#
loop_
_entity_poly.entity_id
_entity_poly.type
_entity_poly.pdbx_seq_one_letter_code
_entity_poly.pdbx_strand_id
1 'polypeptide(L)'
;MKRAVALLAVLMVVLVPFAGTAGAITWSYENFIKQSIAWYYLYQSDEEKFNELYNLSVQANVSNETLQLAMELYTNATAEFEKALMYGIPDEGRTLRWVVFSVHIRKAYLYIEQAIELLEAVIENESA
;
A
#
# COMPACT_ATOMS: atom_id res chain seq x y z
N MET A 1 26.34 33.30 -39.31
CA MET A 1 26.10 32.58 -38.03
C MET A 1 24.86 33.05 -37.27
N LYS A 2 24.50 34.34 -37.23
CA LYS A 2 23.33 34.81 -36.44
C LYS A 2 21.95 34.37 -36.96
N ARG A 3 21.81 34.04 -38.26
CA ARG A 3 20.53 33.59 -38.86
C ARG A 3 20.26 32.08 -38.73
N ALA A 4 21.31 31.26 -38.55
CA ALA A 4 21.16 29.82 -38.32
C ALA A 4 20.72 29.52 -36.87
N VAL A 5 21.19 30.32 -35.91
CA VAL A 5 20.81 30.23 -34.49
C VAL A 5 19.33 30.60 -34.28
N ALA A 6 18.81 31.56 -35.05
CA ALA A 6 17.40 31.97 -34.96
C ALA A 6 16.44 30.88 -35.45
N LEU A 7 16.81 30.11 -36.48
CA LEU A 7 15.98 29.01 -36.99
C LEU A 7 15.96 27.80 -36.05
N LEU A 8 17.07 27.51 -35.37
CA LEU A 8 17.15 26.45 -34.36
C LEU A 8 16.33 26.78 -33.10
N ALA A 9 16.31 28.04 -32.67
CA ALA A 9 15.52 28.48 -31.54
C ALA A 9 14.00 28.43 -31.81
N VAL A 10 13.57 28.74 -33.04
CA VAL A 10 12.15 28.64 -33.45
C VAL A 10 11.71 27.17 -33.54
N LEU A 11 12.59 26.25 -33.97
CA LEU A 11 12.28 24.82 -34.06
C LEU A 11 12.17 24.15 -32.67
N MET A 12 12.92 24.63 -31.68
CA MET A 12 12.83 24.14 -30.29
C MET A 12 11.57 24.61 -29.56
N VAL A 13 10.97 25.74 -29.94
CA VAL A 13 9.73 26.24 -29.30
C VAL A 13 8.48 25.53 -29.81
N VAL A 14 8.51 24.99 -31.04
CA VAL A 14 7.35 24.28 -31.65
C VAL A 14 7.25 22.81 -31.21
N LEU A 15 8.30 22.24 -30.62
CA LEU A 15 8.31 20.86 -30.11
C LEU A 15 7.89 20.73 -28.64
N VAL A 16 7.52 21.85 -27.98
CA VAL A 16 6.96 21.83 -26.62
C VAL A 16 5.46 22.13 -26.70
N PRO A 17 4.67 21.20 -27.25
CA PRO A 17 3.59 20.69 -26.42
C PRO A 17 3.34 19.19 -26.66
N PHE A 18 2.72 18.54 -25.66
CA PHE A 18 2.17 17.16 -25.66
C PHE A 18 2.97 16.03 -25.01
N ALA A 19 4.04 16.29 -24.25
CA ALA A 19 4.54 15.30 -23.27
C ALA A 19 3.79 15.37 -21.91
N GLY A 20 2.58 15.94 -21.90
CA GLY A 20 1.91 16.38 -20.67
C GLY A 20 0.40 16.26 -20.71
N THR A 21 -0.15 15.27 -21.42
CA THR A 21 -1.41 14.67 -20.97
C THR A 21 -1.03 13.37 -20.27
N ALA A 22 -0.35 13.48 -19.14
CA ALA A 22 -0.54 12.47 -18.10
C ALA A 22 -2.05 12.42 -17.92
N GLY A 23 -2.68 11.32 -18.36
CA GLY A 23 -4.12 11.20 -18.40
C GLY A 23 -4.68 11.69 -17.08
N ALA A 24 -5.58 12.68 -17.12
CA ALA A 24 -6.24 13.14 -15.90
C ALA A 24 -6.88 11.90 -15.26
N ILE A 25 -6.30 11.43 -14.15
CA ILE A 25 -6.84 10.31 -13.40
C ILE A 25 -8.18 10.82 -12.88
N THR A 26 -9.27 10.42 -13.53
CA THR A 26 -10.60 10.75 -13.07
C THR A 26 -10.81 9.98 -11.77
N TRP A 27 -10.78 10.71 -10.65
CA TRP A 27 -11.09 10.13 -9.35
C TRP A 27 -12.50 9.52 -9.42
N SER A 28 -12.59 8.22 -9.15
CA SER A 28 -13.84 7.47 -9.16
C SER A 28 -14.14 6.99 -7.75
N TYR A 29 -15.23 7.51 -7.19
CA TYR A 29 -15.73 7.08 -5.88
C TYR A 29 -16.04 5.58 -5.82
N GLU A 30 -16.48 5.01 -6.94
CA GLU A 30 -16.71 3.57 -7.04
C GLU A 30 -15.41 2.78 -6.97
N ASN A 31 -14.36 3.22 -7.68
CA ASN A 31 -13.04 2.57 -7.62
C ASN A 31 -12.43 2.70 -6.22
N PHE A 32 -12.63 3.84 -5.56
CA PHE A 32 -12.21 4.06 -4.18
C PHE A 32 -12.85 3.08 -3.20
N ILE A 33 -14.16 2.85 -3.32
CA ILE A 33 -14.86 1.84 -2.52
C ILE A 33 -14.29 0.45 -2.83
N LYS A 34 -14.17 0.07 -4.12
CA LYS A 34 -13.62 -1.23 -4.51
C LYS A 34 -12.21 -1.49 -3.96
N GLN A 35 -11.34 -0.48 -3.99
CA GLN A 35 -10.00 -0.58 -3.40
C GLN A 35 -10.05 -0.76 -1.88
N SER A 36 -10.95 -0.04 -1.20
CA SER A 36 -11.14 -0.17 0.25
C SER A 36 -11.63 -1.57 0.64
N ILE A 37 -12.51 -2.15 -0.17
CA ILE A 37 -12.97 -3.53 -0.01
C ILE A 37 -11.82 -4.51 -0.28
N ALA A 38 -11.00 -4.26 -1.30
CA ALA A 38 -9.85 -5.10 -1.58
C ALA A 38 -8.89 -5.14 -0.38
N TRP A 39 -8.53 -4.00 0.21
CA TRP A 39 -7.68 -3.94 1.41
C TRP A 39 -8.29 -4.68 2.60
N TYR A 40 -9.62 -4.69 2.74
CA TYR A 40 -10.29 -5.44 3.79
C TYR A 40 -10.06 -6.96 3.68
N TYR A 41 -10.18 -7.51 2.47
CA TYR A 41 -9.96 -8.94 2.25
C TYR A 41 -8.48 -9.30 2.22
N LEU A 42 -7.63 -8.41 1.69
CA LEU A 42 -6.18 -8.60 1.71
C LEU A 42 -5.66 -8.65 3.15
N TYR A 43 -6.06 -7.71 4.02
CA TYR A 43 -5.67 -7.75 5.44
C TYR A 43 -6.01 -9.10 6.11
N GLN A 44 -7.22 -9.64 5.88
CA GLN A 44 -7.61 -10.92 6.47
C GLN A 44 -6.76 -12.09 5.95
N SER A 45 -6.46 -12.11 4.65
CA SER A 45 -5.57 -13.10 4.06
C SER A 45 -4.14 -12.96 4.59
N ASP A 46 -3.68 -11.73 4.75
CA ASP A 46 -2.34 -11.41 5.24
C ASP A 46 -2.19 -11.74 6.74
N GLU A 47 -3.27 -11.70 7.52
CA GLU A 47 -3.28 -12.13 8.92
C GLU A 47 -2.95 -13.62 9.05
N GLU A 48 -3.52 -14.47 8.19
CA GLU A 48 -3.16 -15.89 8.14
C GLU A 48 -1.68 -16.08 7.77
N LYS A 49 -1.22 -15.37 6.73
CA LYS A 49 0.17 -15.44 6.25
C LYS A 49 1.17 -14.94 7.30
N PHE A 50 0.88 -13.84 7.97
CA PHE A 50 1.73 -13.30 9.04
C PHE A 50 1.89 -14.33 10.17
N ASN A 51 0.80 -14.95 10.60
CA ASN A 51 0.84 -15.96 11.66
C ASN A 51 1.70 -17.17 11.27
N GLU A 52 1.61 -17.62 10.01
CA GLU A 52 2.46 -18.69 9.49
C GLU A 52 3.94 -18.28 9.51
N LEU A 53 4.27 -17.14 8.91
CA LEU A 53 5.65 -16.64 8.82
C LEU A 53 6.26 -16.39 10.19
N TYR A 54 5.51 -15.78 11.12
CA TYR A 54 6.00 -15.52 12.46
C TYR A 54 6.38 -16.82 13.18
N ASN A 55 5.53 -17.84 13.08
CA ASN A 55 5.81 -19.16 13.65
C ASN A 55 7.03 -19.84 13.00
N LEU A 56 7.21 -19.68 11.68
CA LEU A 56 8.39 -20.17 10.98
C LEU A 56 9.66 -19.44 11.42
N SER A 57 9.62 -18.11 11.54
CA SER A 57 10.73 -17.29 12.03
C SER A 57 11.13 -17.63 13.46
N VAL A 58 10.16 -17.92 14.34
CA VAL A 58 10.44 -18.42 15.70
C VAL A 58 11.18 -19.76 15.65
N GLN A 59 10.75 -20.70 14.79
CA GLN A 59 11.40 -22.01 14.63
C GLN A 59 12.81 -21.90 14.03
N ALA A 60 13.03 -20.92 13.16
CA ALA A 60 14.33 -20.61 12.57
C ALA A 60 15.31 -19.92 13.55
N ASN A 61 14.85 -19.52 14.74
CA ASN A 61 15.61 -18.73 15.72
C ASN A 61 15.99 -17.33 15.22
N VAL A 62 15.11 -16.70 14.44
CA VAL A 62 15.21 -15.27 14.09
C VAL A 62 15.36 -14.43 15.36
N SER A 63 16.15 -13.35 15.28
CA SER A 63 16.44 -12.51 16.44
C SER A 63 15.18 -11.95 17.10
N ASN A 64 15.22 -11.87 18.44
CA ASN A 64 14.11 -11.34 19.23
C ASN A 64 13.76 -9.91 18.84
N GLU A 65 14.75 -9.08 18.49
CA GLU A 65 14.53 -7.70 18.03
C GLU A 65 13.68 -7.66 16.75
N THR A 66 13.95 -8.56 15.79
CA THR A 66 13.19 -8.65 14.55
C THR A 66 11.77 -9.15 14.81
N LEU A 67 11.61 -10.21 15.62
CA LEU A 67 10.30 -10.74 15.98
C LEU A 67 9.46 -9.70 16.73
N GLN A 68 10.07 -8.94 17.63
CA GLN A 68 9.40 -7.87 18.35
C GLN A 68 8.92 -6.76 17.41
N LEU A 69 9.75 -6.35 16.44
CA LEU A 69 9.36 -5.37 15.43
C LEU A 69 8.21 -5.86 14.55
N ALA A 70 8.27 -7.12 14.09
CA ALA A 70 7.19 -7.73 13.31
C ALA A 70 5.87 -7.75 14.10
N MET A 71 5.92 -8.10 15.38
CA MET A 71 4.75 -8.09 16.27
C MET A 71 4.21 -6.68 16.54
N GLU A 72 5.08 -5.67 16.65
CA GLU A 72 4.65 -4.27 16.78
C GLU A 72 3.90 -3.80 15.53
N LEU A 73 4.42 -4.09 14.33
CA LEU A 73 3.76 -3.80 13.07
C LEU A 73 2.39 -4.49 12.97
N TYR A 74 2.33 -5.78 13.31
CA TYR A 74 1.07 -6.54 13.35
C TYR A 74 0.06 -5.93 14.33
N THR A 75 0.50 -5.58 15.55
CA THR A 75 -0.36 -4.94 16.56
C THR A 75 -0.92 -3.61 16.06
N ASN A 76 -0.08 -2.80 15.39
CA ASN A 76 -0.52 -1.55 14.77
C ASN A 76 -1.52 -1.80 13.63
N ALA A 77 -1.30 -2.85 12.83
CA ALA A 77 -2.21 -3.27 11.78
C ALA A 77 -3.59 -3.63 12.34
N THR A 78 -3.63 -4.49 13.35
CA THR A 78 -4.88 -4.91 14.03
C THR A 78 -5.60 -3.72 14.64
N ALA A 79 -4.88 -2.80 15.29
CA ALA A 79 -5.48 -1.61 15.88
C ALA A 79 -6.13 -0.68 14.83
N GLU A 80 -5.53 -0.54 13.64
CA GLU A 80 -6.13 0.20 12.54
C GLU A 80 -7.29 -0.57 11.90
N PHE A 81 -7.22 -1.89 11.81
CA PHE A 81 -8.32 -2.73 11.33
C PHE A 81 -9.56 -2.58 12.21
N GLU A 82 -9.41 -2.70 13.53
CA GLU A 82 -10.48 -2.48 14.50
C GLU A 82 -11.09 -1.08 14.38
N LYS A 83 -10.24 -0.04 14.18
CA LYS A 83 -10.73 1.32 13.91
C LYS A 83 -11.54 1.41 12.63
N ALA A 84 -11.15 0.71 11.57
CA ALA A 84 -11.92 0.67 10.34
C ALA A 84 -13.30 0.06 10.59
N LEU A 85 -13.38 -1.06 11.32
CA LEU A 85 -14.64 -1.76 11.62
C LEU A 85 -15.65 -0.91 12.41
N MET A 86 -15.20 0.07 13.20
CA MET A 86 -16.11 1.05 13.85
C MET A 86 -16.95 1.85 12.84
N TYR A 87 -16.47 1.98 11.60
CA TYR A 87 -17.18 2.65 10.50
C TYR A 87 -18.06 1.71 9.67
N GLY A 88 -18.12 0.43 10.04
CA GLY A 88 -18.90 -0.61 9.40
C GLY A 88 -18.03 -1.67 8.74
N ILE A 89 -18.64 -2.80 8.43
CA ILE A 89 -18.07 -3.77 7.50
C ILE A 89 -18.38 -3.34 6.06
N PRO A 90 -17.63 -3.83 5.07
CA PRO A 90 -17.99 -3.67 3.67
C PRO A 90 -19.38 -4.21 3.31
N ASP A 91 -20.40 -3.36 3.31
CA ASP A 91 -21.68 -3.60 2.64
C ASP A 91 -22.17 -2.33 1.90
N GLU A 92 -22.96 -2.53 0.85
CA GLU A 92 -23.08 -1.69 -0.36
C GLU A 92 -23.78 -0.33 -0.21
N GLY A 93 -23.81 0.26 0.99
CA GLY A 93 -24.30 1.62 1.22
C GLY A 93 -23.24 2.68 0.89
N ARG A 94 -23.43 3.48 -0.17
CA ARG A 94 -22.58 4.67 -0.46
C ARG A 94 -22.78 5.75 0.61
N THR A 95 -22.04 5.69 1.71
CA THR A 95 -22.03 6.70 2.79
C THR A 95 -20.66 7.35 2.97
N LEU A 96 -20.59 8.55 3.55
CA LEU A 96 -19.32 9.23 3.85
C LEU A 96 -18.44 8.46 4.85
N ARG A 97 -18.99 7.49 5.59
CA ARG A 97 -18.23 6.62 6.51
C ARG A 97 -17.16 5.83 5.76
N TRP A 98 -17.35 5.54 4.47
CA TRP A 98 -16.36 4.89 3.61
C TRP A 98 -15.05 5.64 3.50
N VAL A 99 -15.07 6.98 3.58
CA VAL A 99 -13.84 7.76 3.53
C VAL A 99 -12.95 7.46 4.72
N VAL A 100 -13.55 7.41 5.93
CA VAL A 100 -12.80 7.16 7.16
C VAL A 100 -12.44 5.68 7.28
N PHE A 101 -13.36 4.77 6.93
CA PHE A 101 -13.10 3.35 6.80
C PHE A 101 -11.87 3.09 5.93
N SER A 102 -11.84 3.68 4.73
CA SER A 102 -10.76 3.49 3.75
C SER A 102 -9.38 3.90 4.30
N VAL A 103 -9.32 5.01 5.04
CA VAL A 103 -8.06 5.47 5.65
C VAL A 103 -7.51 4.44 6.62
N HIS A 104 -8.35 3.91 7.50
CA HIS A 104 -7.94 2.95 8.51
C HIS A 104 -7.64 1.58 7.91
N ILE A 105 -8.48 1.07 6.99
CA ILE A 105 -8.26 -0.24 6.39
C ILE A 105 -7.01 -0.27 5.51
N ARG A 106 -6.70 0.83 4.81
CA ARG A 106 -5.46 0.96 4.06
C ARG A 106 -4.25 0.89 4.97
N LYS A 107 -4.28 1.59 6.12
CA LYS A 107 -3.18 1.53 7.09
C LYS A 107 -3.02 0.14 7.67
N ALA A 108 -4.12 -0.53 8.01
CA ALA A 108 -4.08 -1.91 8.48
C ALA A 108 -3.37 -2.82 7.47
N TYR A 109 -3.80 -2.79 6.21
CA TYR A 109 -3.16 -3.53 5.12
C TYR A 109 -1.66 -3.21 4.98
N LEU A 110 -1.30 -1.92 4.97
CA LEU A 110 0.11 -1.52 4.81
C LEU A 110 1.00 -1.95 5.98
N TYR A 111 0.49 -1.93 7.21
CA TYR A 111 1.28 -2.37 8.37
C TYR A 111 1.47 -3.87 8.40
N ILE A 112 0.44 -4.65 8.05
CA ILE A 112 0.58 -6.11 8.03
C ILE A 112 1.48 -6.58 6.87
N GLU A 113 1.40 -5.92 5.71
CA GLU A 113 2.32 -6.13 4.58
C GLU A 113 3.76 -5.89 5.00
N GLN A 114 4.06 -4.78 5.69
CA GLN A 114 5.40 -4.50 6.22
C GLN A 114 5.88 -5.57 7.23
N ALA A 115 4.98 -6.08 8.06
CA ALA A 115 5.30 -7.14 9.01
C ALA A 115 5.67 -8.44 8.28
N ILE A 116 4.93 -8.77 7.22
CA ILE A 116 5.17 -9.93 6.35
C ILE A 116 6.50 -9.78 5.60
N GLU A 117 6.72 -8.66 4.93
CA GLU A 117 7.95 -8.39 4.16
C GLU A 117 9.19 -8.49 5.05
N LEU A 118 9.11 -8.00 6.30
CA LEU A 118 10.19 -8.11 7.27
C LEU A 118 10.53 -9.58 7.57
N LEU A 119 9.52 -10.43 7.79
CA LEU A 119 9.72 -11.84 8.12
C LEU A 119 10.18 -12.65 6.91
N GLU A 120 9.61 -12.39 5.72
CA GLU A 120 10.04 -13.02 4.46
C GLU A 120 11.50 -12.72 4.16
N ALA A 121 11.91 -11.46 4.24
CA ALA A 121 13.28 -11.05 3.96
C ALA A 121 14.29 -11.75 4.89
N VAL A 122 13.93 -12.04 6.14
CA VAL A 122 14.83 -12.73 7.06
C VAL A 122 14.88 -14.23 6.76
N ILE A 123 13.74 -14.87 6.51
CA ILE A 123 13.70 -16.30 6.15
C ILE A 123 14.47 -16.58 4.86
N GLU A 124 14.32 -15.72 3.84
CA GLU A 124 15.05 -15.86 2.58
C GLU A 124 16.56 -15.73 2.76
N ASN A 125 17.01 -14.80 3.61
CA ASN A 125 18.44 -14.58 3.85
C ASN A 125 19.08 -15.66 4.74
N GLU A 126 18.33 -16.32 5.62
CA GLU A 126 18.83 -17.46 6.41
C GLU A 126 18.86 -18.79 5.63
N SER A 127 18.14 -18.85 4.51
CA SER A 127 18.05 -20.03 3.63
C SER A 127 19.17 -20.12 2.58
N ALA A 128 20.03 -19.09 2.48
CA ALA A 128 21.11 -18.95 1.48
C ALA A 128 22.50 -19.17 2.08
#